data_AF-A0A7W1TP31-F1
#
_entry.id   AF-A0A7W1TP31-F1
#
_cell.length_a   1.000
_cell.length_b   1.000
_cell.length_c   1.000
_cell.angle_alpha   90.00
_cell.angle_beta   90.00
_cell.angle_gamma   90.00
#
_symmetry.space_group_name_H-M   'P 1'
#
loop_
_entity.id
_entity.type
_entity.pdbx_description
1 polymer ?
#
loop_
_entity_poly.entity_id
_entity_poly.type
_entity_poly.pdbx_seq_one_letter_code
_entity_poly.pdbx_strand_id
1 'polypeptide(L)' 'MSGALLDRAMQLTQQHRLRGYDAVQLAALTASAVLPPLTFLSADNDLIAAARSEGLSADNPNLHP' A
#
# COMPACT_ATOMS: atom_id res chain seq x y z
N MET A 1 -15.51 0.58 -13.16
CA MET A 1 -14.42 -0.19 -12.51
C MET A 1 -13.60 0.64 -11.51
N SER A 2 -14.18 1.64 -10.82
CA SER A 2 -13.46 2.46 -9.81
C SER A 2 -13.99 2.31 -8.37
N GLY A 3 -15.22 1.80 -8.19
CA GLY A 3 -15.85 1.69 -6.85
C GLY A 3 -15.12 0.74 -5.90
N ALA A 4 -14.86 -0.51 -6.32
CA ALA A 4 -14.21 -1.50 -5.46
C ALA A 4 -12.80 -1.08 -4.99
N LEU A 5 -12.08 -0.29 -5.79
CA LEU A 5 -10.78 0.24 -5.39
C LEU A 5 -10.92 1.33 -4.32
N LEU A 6 -11.90 2.22 -4.45
CA LEU A 6 -12.19 3.24 -3.45
C LEU A 6 -12.71 2.63 -2.15
N ASP A 7 -13.58 1.63 -2.23
CA ASP A 7 -14.06 0.89 -1.07
C ASP A 7 -12.89 0.22 -0.33
N ARG A 8 -11.95 -0.37 -1.08
CA ARG A 8 -10.74 -0.96 -0.52
C ARG A 8 -9.84 0.10 0.12
N ALA A 9 -9.65 1.25 -0.53
CA ALA A 9 -8.89 2.35 0.04
C ALA A 9 -9.52 2.85 1.35
N MET A 10 -10.85 2.99 1.39
CA MET A 10 -11.56 3.36 2.61
C MET A 10 -11.34 2.33 3.73
N GLN A 11 -11.44 1.04 3.44
CA GLN A 11 -11.15 -0.01 4.43
C GLN A 11 -9.72 0.09 4.95
N LEU A 12 -8.74 0.31 4.07
CA LEU A 12 -7.34 0.47 4.46
C LEU A 12 -7.14 1.68 5.41
N THR A 13 -7.86 2.78 5.22
CA THR A 13 -7.82 3.93 6.16
C THR A 13 -8.46 3.63 7.52
N GLN A 14 -9.34 2.64 7.61
CA GLN A 14 -9.95 2.22 8.88
C GLN A 14 -9.07 1.22 9.62
N GLN A 15 -8.38 0.35 8.89
CA GLN A 15 -7.50 -0.69 9.43
C GLN A 15 -6.13 -0.13 9.83
N HIS A 16 -5.65 0.87 9.09
CA HIS A 16 -4.32 1.45 9.24
C HIS A 16 -4.43 2.97 9.31
N ARG A 17 -3.48 3.63 9.99
CA ARG A 17 -3.43 5.10 10.09
C ARG A 17 -2.85 5.72 8.81
N LEU A 18 -3.49 5.47 7.67
CA LEU A 18 -3.03 5.94 6.36
C LEU A 18 -3.71 7.23 5.92
N ARG A 19 -2.98 8.05 5.14
CA ARG A 19 -3.59 9.18 4.42
C ARG A 19 -4.37 8.63 3.23
N GLY A 20 -5.35 9.40 2.74
CA GLY A 20 -6.23 8.93 1.65
C GLY A 20 -5.48 8.47 0.40
N TYR A 21 -4.44 9.21 -0.01
CA TYR A 21 -3.64 8.81 -1.18
C TYR A 21 -2.81 7.56 -0.95
N ASP A 22 -2.26 7.37 0.26
CA ASP A 22 -1.50 6.17 0.62
C ASP A 22 -2.39 4.92 0.55
N ALA A 23 -3.62 5.05 1.06
CA ALA A 23 -4.61 3.97 1.01
C ALA A 23 -5.06 3.66 -0.43
N VAL A 24 -5.25 4.68 -1.28
CA VAL A 24 -5.56 4.49 -2.71
C VAL A 24 -4.40 3.80 -3.43
N GLN A 25 -3.15 4.19 -3.13
CA GLN A 25 -1.97 3.58 -3.71
C GLN A 25 -1.86 2.09 -3.35
N LEU A 26 -2.04 1.73 -2.07
CA LEU A 26 -2.05 0.33 -1.64
C LEU A 26 -3.24 -0.47 -2.22
N ALA A 27 -4.42 0.13 -2.29
CA ALA A 27 -5.59 -0.50 -2.92
C ALA A 27 -5.35 -0.80 -4.40
N ALA A 28 -4.72 0.13 -5.12
CA ALA A 28 -4.36 -0.07 -6.52
C ALA A 28 -3.31 -1.19 -6.69
N LEU A 29 -2.30 -1.23 -5.83
CA LEU A 29 -1.24 -2.23 -5.90
C LEU A 29 -1.78 -3.64 -5.60
N THR A 30 -2.61 -3.78 -4.57
CA THR A 30 -3.24 -5.06 -4.18
C THR A 30 -4.26 -5.55 -5.20
N ALA A 31 -4.90 -4.64 -5.96
CA ALA A 31 -5.82 -5.01 -7.04
C ALA A 31 -5.09 -5.44 -8.34
N SER A 32 -3.78 -5.19 -8.44
CA SER A 32 -3.03 -5.44 -9.67
C SER A 32 -2.54 -6.89 -9.75
N ALA A 33 -3.35 -7.76 -10.35
CA ALA A 33 -3.05 -9.19 -10.48
C ALA A 33 -1.96 -9.54 -11.51
N VAL A 34 -1.49 -8.57 -12.30
CA VAL A 34 -0.64 -8.82 -13.49
C VAL A 34 0.78 -8.27 -13.35
N LEU A 35 1.10 -7.64 -12.21
CA LEU A 35 2.46 -7.14 -12.00
C LEU A 35 3.39 -8.29 -11.61
N PRO A 36 4.63 -8.33 -12.14
CA PRO A 36 5.67 -9.19 -11.57
C PRO A 36 5.86 -8.85 -10.09
N PRO A 37 6.52 -9.71 -9.28
CA PRO A 37 6.80 -9.39 -7.89
C PRO A 37 7.47 -8.02 -7.76
N LEU A 38 6.78 -7.07 -7.13
CA LEU A 38 7.27 -5.71 -6.88
C LEU A 38 7.56 -5.54 -5.40
N THR A 39 8.59 -4.74 -5.10
CA THR A 39 8.81 -4.21 -3.74
C THR A 39 8.24 -2.80 -3.69
N PHE A 40 7.30 -2.59 -2.79
CA PHE A 40 6.74 -1.28 -2.48
C PHE A 40 7.77 -0.45 -1.71
N LEU A 41 8.19 0.69 -2.26
CA LEU A 41 9.16 1.57 -1.63
C LEU A 41 8.47 2.81 -1.07
N SER A 42 8.76 3.12 0.19
CA SER A 42 8.33 4.36 0.84
C SER A 42 9.32 4.74 1.93
N ALA A 43 9.54 6.03 2.15
CA ALA A 43 10.28 6.51 3.33
C ALA A 43 9.41 6.56 4.60
N ASP A 44 8.09 6.42 4.45
CA ASP A 44 7.12 6.45 5.55
C ASP A 44 6.97 5.04 6.15
N ASN A 45 7.40 4.88 7.41
CA ASN A 45 7.39 3.60 8.10
C ASN A 45 5.97 3.09 8.42
N ASP A 46 4.99 3.98 8.63
CA ASP A 46 3.61 3.57 8.89
C ASP A 46 2.99 2.99 7.61
N LEU A 47 3.31 3.58 6.47
CA LEU A 47 2.90 3.09 5.16
C LEU A 47 3.58 1.75 4.80
N ILE A 48 4.86 1.59 5.12
CA ILE A 48 5.56 0.30 4.96
C ILE A 48 4.93 -0.78 5.82
N ALA A 49 4.61 -0.47 7.09
CA ALA A 49 3.98 -1.41 8.00
C ALA A 49 2.61 -1.86 7.47
N ALA A 50 1.80 -0.91 6.99
CA ALA A 50 0.52 -1.21 6.37
C ALA A 50 0.71 -2.10 5.12
N ALA A 51 1.60 -1.73 4.19
CA ALA A 51 1.86 -2.53 2.99
C ALA A 51 2.26 -3.98 3.31
N ARG A 52 3.15 -4.18 4.29
CA ARG A 52 3.56 -5.51 4.76
C ARG A 52 2.40 -6.30 5.37
N SER A 53 1.53 -5.65 6.13
CA SER A 53 0.34 -6.29 6.71
C SER A 53 -0.66 -6.75 5.63
N GLU A 54 -0.69 -6.05 4.49
CA GLU A 54 -1.48 -6.42 3.31
C GLU A 54 -0.80 -7.47 2.42
N GLY A 55 0.33 -8.05 2.88
CA GLY A 55 1.05 -9.11 2.19
C GLY A 55 2.00 -8.64 1.09
N LEU A 56 2.25 -7.32 0.98
CA LEU A 56 3.17 -6.77 0.00
C LEU A 56 4.61 -6.79 0.54
N SER A 57 5.57 -7.14 -0.34
CA SER A 57 6.97 -6.82 -0.09
C SER A 57 7.13 -5.31 -0.05
N ALA A 58 7.71 -4.76 1.03
CA ALA A 58 7.94 -3.33 1.16
C ALA A 58 9.24 -3.00 1.88
N ASP A 59 9.87 -1.88 1.51
CA ASP A 59 11.17 -1.48 2.03
C ASP A 59 11.34 0.05 2.16
N ASN A 60 12.22 0.46 3.09
CA ASN A 60 12.55 1.86 3.34
C ASN A 60 13.87 2.20 2.64
N PRO A 61 13.87 3.06 1.60
CA PRO A 61 15.09 3.42 0.89
C PRO A 61 16.12 4.12 1.78
N ASN A 62 15.71 4.75 2.88
CA ASN A 62 16.62 5.42 3.82
C ASN A 62 17.51 4.44 4.60
N LEU A 63 17.25 3.12 4.51
CA LEU A 63 18.09 2.08 5.12
C LEU A 63 19.25 1.63 4.20
N HIS A 64 19.34 2.17 2.98
CA HIS A 64 20.33 1.80 1.96
C HIS A 64 21.13 3.03 1.49
N PRO A 65 22.16 3.47 2.26
CA PRO A 65 22.97 4.65 1.94
C PRO A 65 24.01 4.43 0.83
#